data_AF-A0A1G3A2Z0-F1
#
_entry.id   AF-A0A1G3A2Z0-F1
#
_cell.length_a   1.000
_cell.length_b   1.000
_cell.length_c   1.000
_cell.angle_alpha   90.00
_cell.angle_beta   90.00
_cell.angle_gamma   90.00
#
_symmetry.space_group_name_H-M   'P 1'
#
loop_
_entity.id
_entity.type
_entity.pdbx_description
1 polymer ?
#
loop_
_entity_poly.entity_id
_entity_poly.type
_entity_poly.pdbx_seq_one_letter_code
_entity_poly.pdbx_strand_id
1 'polypeptide(L)' 'MTTAEIKTMSTIERLRAMEELWDSLSHEEKECESPDWHGIVLEERKKKIKKGEGEFISLEKLKSRARR' A
#
# COMPACT_ATOMS: atom_id res chain seq x y z
N MET A 1 -17.34 11.98 -7.50
CA MET A 1 -16.31 13.02 -7.33
C MET A 1 -15.38 13.00 -8.53
N THR A 2 -15.29 14.11 -9.24
CA THR A 2 -14.34 14.33 -10.33
C THR A 2 -13.08 15.00 -9.80
N THR A 3 -11.97 14.87 -10.52
CA THR A 3 -10.73 15.59 -10.17
C THR A 3 -10.91 17.11 -10.17
N ALA A 4 -11.84 17.63 -10.97
CA ALA A 4 -12.16 19.06 -10.99
C ALA A 4 -12.83 19.51 -9.68
N GLU A 5 -13.77 18.71 -9.14
CA GLU A 5 -14.42 18.96 -7.85
C GLU A 5 -13.44 18.84 -6.67
N ILE A 6 -12.53 17.85 -6.70
CA ILE A 6 -11.53 17.67 -5.64
C ILE A 6 -10.54 18.85 -5.60
N LYS A 7 -10.27 19.49 -6.74
CA LYS A 7 -9.38 20.67 -6.81
C LYS A 7 -9.97 21.91 -6.15
N THR A 8 -11.29 22.02 -6.03
CA THR A 8 -11.94 23.15 -5.36
C THR A 8 -12.00 22.99 -3.85
N MET A 9 -11.75 21.79 -3.32
CA MET A 9 -11.69 21.51 -1.89
C MET A 9 -10.44 22.10 -1.23
N SER A 10 -10.59 22.57 -0.01
CA SER A 10 -9.48 22.85 0.89
C SER A 10 -8.69 21.58 1.22
N THR A 11 -7.47 21.75 1.73
CA THR A 11 -6.65 20.60 2.17
C THR A 11 -7.35 19.78 3.25
N ILE A 12 -8.05 20.42 4.20
CA ILE A 12 -8.76 19.72 5.27
C ILE A 12 -9.91 18.87 4.71
N GLU A 13 -10.68 19.40 3.77
CA GLU A 13 -11.78 18.67 3.12
C GLU A 13 -11.27 17.48 2.32
N ARG A 14 -10.15 17.63 1.59
CA ARG A 14 -9.52 16.51 0.88
C ARG A 14 -9.05 15.40 1.81
N LEU A 15 -8.46 15.76 2.95
CA LEU A 15 -8.00 14.78 3.93
C LEU A 15 -9.18 14.01 4.55
N ARG A 16 -10.26 14.72 4.93
CA ARG A 16 -11.48 14.07 5.44
C ARG A 16 -12.11 13.15 4.40
N ALA A 17 -12.22 13.60 3.15
CA ALA A 17 -12.73 12.78 2.06
C ALA A 17 -11.86 11.52 1.85
N MET A 18 -10.53 11.64 1.97
CA MET A 18 -9.63 10.47 1.90
C MET A 18 -9.85 9.51 3.08
N GLU A 19 -10.03 10.02 4.30
CA GLU A 19 -10.30 9.20 5.50
C GLU A 19 -11.63 8.45 5.39
N GLU A 20 -12.70 9.13 4.97
CA GLU A 20 -14.02 8.50 4.78
C GLU A 20 -14.00 7.44 3.68
N LEU A 21 -13.32 7.71 2.55
CA LEU A 21 -13.13 6.71 1.49
C LEU A 21 -12.33 5.51 2.00
N TRP A 22 -11.27 5.74 2.77
CA TRP A 22 -10.44 4.68 3.32
C TRP A 22 -11.21 3.81 4.32
N ASP A 23 -12.00 4.42 5.19
CA ASP A 23 -12.85 3.71 6.15
C ASP A 23 -13.89 2.85 5.44
N SER A 24 -14.54 3.39 4.41
CA SER A 24 -15.49 2.65 3.58
C SER A 24 -14.85 1.44 2.90
N LEU A 25 -13.66 1.60 2.31
CA LEU A 25 -12.95 0.51 1.63
C LEU A 25 -12.43 -0.56 2.61
N SER A 26 -12.04 -0.15 3.82
CA SER A 26 -11.50 -1.06 4.83
C SER A 26 -12.57 -1.97 5.44
N HIS A 27 -13.83 -1.52 5.44
CA HIS A 27 -14.99 -2.28 5.95
C HIS A 27 -15.83 -2.93 4.84
N GLU A 28 -15.40 -2.83 3.58
CA GLU A 28 -16.07 -3.48 2.46
C GLU A 28 -15.87 -5.00 2.56
N GLU A 29 -16.95 -5.78 2.61
CA GLU A 29 -16.90 -7.25 2.75
C GLU A 29 -16.24 -7.94 1.54
N LYS A 30 -16.14 -7.22 0.42
CA LYS A 30 -15.61 -7.74 -0.83
C LYS A 30 -14.11 -7.47 -0.90
N GLU A 31 -13.32 -8.47 -0.50
CA GLU A 31 -11.87 -8.41 -0.64
C GLU A 31 -11.50 -8.22 -2.13
N CYS A 32 -10.58 -7.29 -2.39
CA CYS A 32 -9.99 -7.14 -3.71
C CYS A 32 -9.08 -8.33 -3.99
N GLU A 33 -9.35 -9.07 -5.06
CA GLU A 33 -8.48 -10.18 -5.46
C GLU A 33 -7.08 -9.65 -5.79
N SER A 34 -6.08 -10.30 -5.21
CA SER A 34 -4.69 -10.02 -5.59
C SER A 34 -4.49 -10.31 -7.08
N PRO A 35 -3.77 -9.47 -7.82
CA PRO A 35 -3.43 -9.77 -9.21
C PRO A 35 -2.67 -11.10 -9.35
N ASP A 36 -2.87 -11.81 -10.46
CA ASP A 36 -2.23 -13.11 -10.71
C ASP A 36 -0.70 -13.10 -10.56
N TRP A 37 -0.07 -11.98 -10.94
CA TRP A 37 1.38 -11.82 -10.85
C TRP A 37 1.89 -11.74 -9.40
N HIS A 38 1.04 -11.33 -8.45
CA HIS A 38 1.44 -11.12 -7.06
C HIS A 38 1.93 -12.42 -6.43
N GLY A 39 1.22 -13.52 -6.67
CA GLY A 39 1.62 -14.85 -6.19
C GLY A 39 2.98 -15.29 -6.74
N ILE A 40 3.24 -15.02 -8.02
CA ILE A 40 4.52 -15.37 -8.68
C ILE A 40 5.69 -14.66 -7.98
N VAL A 41 5.56 -13.35 -7.75
CA VAL A 41 6.59 -12.54 -7.08
C VAL A 41 6.83 -13.02 -5.64
N LEU A 42 5.78 -13.40 -4.92
CA LEU A 42 5.92 -13.94 -3.56
C LEU A 42 6.67 -15.27 -3.56
N GLU A 43 6.39 -16.17 -4.50
CA GLU A 43 7.09 -17.45 -4.61
C GLU A 43 8.58 -17.27 -4.96
N GLU A 44 8.92 -16.35 -5.86
CA GLU A 44 10.31 -16.00 -6.16
C GLU A 44 11.05 -15.48 -4.93
N ARG A 45 10.42 -14.58 -4.17
CA ARG A 45 10.98 -14.05 -2.92
C ARG A 45 11.17 -15.14 -1.87
N LYS A 46 10.19 -16.03 -1.70
CA LYS A 46 10.30 -17.18 -0.80
C LYS A 46 11.46 -18.11 -1.19
N LYS A 47 11.65 -18.38 -2.48
CA LYS A 47 12.79 -19.19 -2.97
C LYS A 47 14.13 -18.55 -2.64
N LYS A 48 14.28 -17.23 -2.84
CA LYS A 48 15.50 -16.49 -2.46
C LYS A 48 15.79 -16.57 -0.97
N ILE A 49 14.77 -16.40 -0.14
CA ILE A 49 14.89 -16.55 1.32
C ILE A 49 15.35 -17.96 1.69
N LYS A 50 14.72 -19.00 1.13
CA LYS A 50 15.09 -20.40 1.39
C LYS A 50 16.52 -20.75 0.96
N LYS A 51 17.03 -20.09 -0.08
CA LYS A 51 18.41 -20.24 -0.57
C LYS A 51 19.44 -19.46 0.26
N GLY A 52 19.00 -18.65 1.22
CA GLY A 52 19.88 -17.77 2.00
C GLY A 52 20.30 -16.49 1.25
N GLU A 53 19.68 -16.21 0.11
CA GLU A 53 19.97 -15.03 -0.74
C GLU A 53 19.08 -13.83 -0.40
N GLY A 54 18.13 -13.99 0.53
CA GLY A 54 17.28 -12.90 1.01
C GLY A 54 18.00 -12.03 2.04
N GLU A 55 18.12 -10.73 1.78
CA GLU A 55 18.54 -9.74 2.79
C GLU A 55 17.32 -9.30 3.61
N PHE A 56 17.40 -9.47 4.93
CA PHE A 56 16.46 -8.88 5.87
C PHE A 56 17.05 -7.60 6.45
N ILE A 57 16.24 -6.56 6.56
CA ILE A 57 16.62 -5.31 7.21
C ILE A 57 15.72 -5.07 8.41
N SER A 58 16.26 -4.45 9.45
CA SER A 58 15.45 -4.00 10.59
C SER A 58 14.50 -2.89 10.16
N LEU A 59 13.40 -2.74 10.90
CA LEU A 59 12.46 -1.63 10.68
C LEU A 59 13.15 -0.26 10.81
N GLU A 60 14.14 -0.14 11.68
CA GLU A 60 14.93 1.09 11.82
C GLU A 60 15.79 1.37 10.57
N LYS A 61 16.42 0.33 9.99
CA LYS A 61 17.16 0.45 8.71
C LYS A 61 16.22 0.74 7.53
N LEU A 62 14.98 0.25 7.55
CA LEU A 62 13.97 0.58 6.55
C LEU A 62 13.54 2.06 6.66
N LYS A 63 13.20 2.52 7.87
CA LYS A 63 12.78 3.90 8.14
C LYS A 63 13.85 4.93 7.79
N SER A 64 15.13 4.59 7.89
CA SER A 64 16.21 5.51 7.51
C SER A 64 16.36 5.66 5.99
N ARG A 65 16.01 4.63 5.21
CA ARG A 65 16.01 4.67 3.73
C ARG A 65 14.85 5.48 3.15
N ALA A 66 13.67 5.42 3.78
CA ALA A 66 12.45 6.08 3.30
C ALA A 66 12.36 7.58 3.62
N ARG A 67 13.28 8.13 4.42
CA ARG A 67 13.34 9.55 4.81
C ARG A 67 14.19 10.42 3.87
N ARG A 68 14.46 9.96 2.64
CA ARG A 68 15.17 10.70 1.61
C ARG A 68 14.22 11.27 0.57
#